data_AF-A0A6M5UJ84-F1
#
_entry.id   AF-A0A6M5UJ84-F1
#
_cell.length_a   1.000
_cell.length_b   1.000
_cell.length_c   1.000
_cell.angle_alpha   90.00
_cell.angle_beta   90.00
_cell.angle_gamma   90.00
#
_symmetry.space_group_name_H-M   'P 1'
#
loop_
_entity.id
_entity.type
_entity.pdbx_description
1 polymer ?
#
loop_
_entity_poly.entity_id
_entity_poly.type
_entity_poly.pdbx_seq_one_letter_code
_entity_poly.pdbx_strand_id
1 'polypeptide(L)'
;MEISERLASLATKVRQQKAAIQTEEATKNAFVMPFISLVLGYDVFNPNEVIPEFTADVGTKKGEKIDYAIVKDRELQMLIEAKTVGSPLNLNHASQLFRYFATTNARIAILTNGQHFHFFTDLDRPNRMDEKPFLQLDLLDLDETLIPEVQKLTKDAFDLDSVVSAAEELKYIGALKRALAVQFREPDDEWIKALTNRVYDGAFTQKVKEQFRVLVAKAMKQFLADQVNDRLKAALGGQAYPDMGTSPLTGAEAAEESVAEAKHADERGIETTLEEVEGYQIVRAIACSEVSPTRIVHRDTKSYMGVLLDDNNRKPIARLHFNTGQKYLGLFDENKVETRHSITTLDEIYEHAEHIRKTVHNYL
;
A
#
# COMPACT_ATOMS: atom_id res chain seq x y z
N MET A 1 15.57 10.78 18.83
CA MET A 1 14.40 10.26 18.10
C MET A 1 14.81 9.99 16.68
N GLU A 2 14.61 8.75 16.27
CA GLU A 2 14.72 8.32 14.88
C GLU A 2 13.70 9.07 14.01
N ILE A 3 13.99 9.27 12.73
CA ILE A 3 13.09 10.01 11.82
C ILE A 3 11.71 9.36 11.72
N SER A 4 11.65 8.03 11.80
CA SER A 4 10.40 7.24 11.81
C SER A 4 9.50 7.64 12.98
N GLU A 5 10.07 7.82 14.18
CA GLU A 5 9.33 8.27 15.37
C GLU A 5 8.80 9.69 15.20
N ARG A 6 9.58 10.58 14.55
CA ARG A 6 9.17 11.97 14.30
C ARG A 6 8.03 12.05 13.29
N LEU A 7 8.11 11.26 12.22
CA LEU A 7 7.03 11.11 11.24
C LEU A 7 5.77 10.53 11.88
N ALA A 8 5.90 9.47 12.70
CA ALA A 8 4.77 8.87 13.42
C ALA A 8 4.10 9.84 14.42
N SER A 9 4.91 10.66 15.10
CA SER A 9 4.42 11.74 15.98
C SER A 9 3.60 12.76 15.19
N LEU A 10 4.12 13.22 14.03
CA LEU A 10 3.41 14.16 13.18
C LEU A 10 2.13 13.56 12.58
N ALA A 11 2.17 12.30 12.15
CA ALA A 11 0.99 11.55 11.69
C ALA A 11 -0.12 11.51 12.75
N THR A 12 0.25 11.26 14.02
CA THR A 12 -0.68 11.27 15.15
C THR A 12 -1.33 12.64 15.32
N LYS A 13 -0.54 13.72 15.20
CA LYS A 13 -1.05 15.09 15.25
C LYS A 13 -2.04 15.37 14.12
N VAL A 14 -1.75 14.92 12.90
CA VAL A 14 -2.65 15.05 11.74
C VAL A 14 -3.98 14.32 12.01
N ARG A 15 -3.96 13.07 12.50
CA ARG A 15 -5.19 12.33 12.82
C ARG A 15 -6.08 13.07 13.82
N GLN A 16 -5.48 13.65 14.85
CA GLN A 16 -6.21 14.31 15.94
C GLN A 16 -6.74 15.69 15.55
N GLN A 17 -5.97 16.46 14.77
CA GLN A 17 -6.23 17.89 14.60
C GLN A 17 -6.78 18.28 13.23
N LYS A 18 -6.67 17.43 12.20
CA LYS A 18 -7.04 17.81 10.81
C LYS A 18 -8.48 18.31 10.68
N ALA A 19 -9.42 17.73 11.44
CA ALA A 19 -10.83 18.11 11.37
C ALA A 19 -11.12 19.53 11.92
N ALA A 20 -10.28 20.01 12.84
CA ALA A 20 -10.43 21.33 13.45
C ALA A 20 -9.72 22.45 12.66
N ILE A 21 -8.84 22.09 11.72
CA ILE A 21 -8.03 23.04 10.95
C ILE A 21 -8.72 23.33 9.62
N GLN A 22 -9.11 24.59 9.43
CA GLN A 22 -9.91 25.02 8.27
C GLN A 22 -9.19 26.02 7.37
N THR A 23 -8.03 26.54 7.79
CA THR A 23 -7.29 27.56 7.03
C THR A 23 -5.90 27.07 6.63
N GLU A 24 -5.37 27.66 5.57
CA GLU A 24 -4.01 27.40 5.12
C GLU A 24 -2.99 27.81 6.19
N GLU A 25 -3.18 28.96 6.85
CA GLU A 25 -2.32 29.38 7.96
C GLU A 25 -2.33 28.40 9.14
N ALA A 26 -3.51 27.90 9.52
CA ALA A 26 -3.59 26.89 10.57
C ALA A 26 -2.93 25.57 10.14
N THR A 27 -3.01 25.20 8.86
CA THR A 27 -2.31 24.02 8.30
C THR A 27 -0.79 24.20 8.36
N LYS A 28 -0.31 25.37 7.97
CA LYS A 28 1.10 25.75 8.02
C LYS A 28 1.65 25.64 9.44
N ASN A 29 0.94 26.22 10.40
CA ASN A 29 1.34 26.20 11.81
C ASN A 29 1.25 24.81 12.45
N ALA A 30 0.18 24.07 12.18
CA ALA A 30 -0.07 22.81 12.86
C ALA A 30 0.75 21.65 12.29
N PHE A 31 1.03 21.64 10.98
CA PHE A 31 1.61 20.47 10.31
C PHE A 31 2.87 20.78 9.52
N VAL A 32 2.91 21.86 8.73
CA VAL A 32 4.05 22.15 7.85
C VAL A 32 5.28 22.61 8.65
N MET A 33 5.14 23.57 9.55
CA MET A 33 6.26 24.01 10.41
C MET A 33 6.80 22.88 11.29
N PRO A 34 5.96 22.04 11.94
CA PRO A 34 6.44 20.86 12.63
C PRO A 34 7.13 19.85 11.72
N PHE A 35 6.72 19.69 10.47
CA PHE A 35 7.47 18.86 9.52
C PHE A 35 8.87 19.42 9.27
N ILE A 36 8.98 20.71 8.95
CA ILE A 36 10.26 21.39 8.72
C ILE A 36 11.19 21.26 9.95
N SER A 37 10.64 21.53 11.14
CA SER A 37 11.43 21.55 12.38
C SER A 37 11.73 20.16 12.94
N LEU A 38 10.72 19.30 13.09
CA LEU A 38 10.89 18.00 13.75
C LEU A 38 11.47 16.98 12.76
N VAL A 39 10.90 16.88 11.56
CA VAL A 39 11.28 15.85 10.60
C VAL A 39 12.54 16.25 9.85
N LEU A 40 12.54 17.40 9.17
CA LEU A 40 13.71 17.85 8.40
C LEU A 40 14.83 18.42 9.28
N GLY A 41 14.53 18.85 10.51
CA GLY A 41 15.55 19.33 11.45
C GLY A 41 16.00 20.78 11.20
N TYR A 42 15.29 21.55 10.37
CA TYR A 42 15.63 22.95 10.11
C TYR A 42 15.01 23.86 11.18
N ASP A 43 15.76 24.87 11.61
CA ASP A 43 15.28 25.81 12.62
C ASP A 43 14.33 26.86 12.02
N VAL A 44 13.02 26.66 12.26
CA VAL A 44 11.94 27.57 11.83
C VAL A 44 11.99 28.95 12.49
N PHE A 45 12.76 29.12 13.56
CA PHE A 45 12.96 30.40 14.25
C PHE A 45 14.22 31.14 13.78
N ASN A 46 15.06 30.50 12.97
CA ASN A 46 16.24 31.11 12.39
C ASN A 46 15.93 31.62 10.97
N PRO A 47 15.80 32.94 10.76
CA PRO A 47 15.45 33.49 9.44
C PRO A 47 16.57 33.34 8.40
N ASN A 48 17.77 32.93 8.81
CA ASN A 48 18.85 32.60 7.86
C ASN A 48 18.80 31.14 7.38
N GLU A 49 17.88 30.35 7.91
CA GLU A 49 17.74 28.92 7.65
C GLU A 49 16.36 28.57 7.12
N VAL A 50 15.29 29.11 7.73
CA VAL A 50 13.92 29.00 7.22
C VAL A 50 13.37 30.41 7.05
N ILE A 51 13.13 30.81 5.81
CA ILE A 51 12.55 32.12 5.47
C ILE A 51 11.05 31.92 5.21
N PRO A 52 10.17 32.38 6.11
CA PRO A 52 8.73 32.40 5.84
C PRO A 52 8.39 33.50 4.83
N GLU A 53 7.29 33.33 4.10
CA GLU A 53 6.80 34.31 3.13
C GLU A 53 7.88 34.79 2.14
N PHE A 54 8.70 33.85 1.66
CA PHE A 54 9.85 34.14 0.81
C PHE A 54 9.46 34.84 -0.49
N THR A 55 10.13 35.95 -0.77
CA THR A 55 9.99 36.71 -2.01
C THR A 55 11.31 36.69 -2.79
N ALA A 56 11.22 36.52 -4.10
CA ALA A 56 12.32 36.71 -5.03
C ALA A 56 11.95 37.85 -5.98
N ASP A 57 12.92 38.56 -6.52
CA ASP A 57 12.69 39.62 -7.50
C ASP A 57 12.24 39.02 -8.84
N VAL A 58 10.94 38.72 -8.95
CA VAL A 58 10.34 38.15 -10.18
C VAL A 58 9.68 39.27 -10.99
N GLY A 59 10.13 39.45 -12.23
CA GLY A 59 9.52 40.41 -13.16
C GLY A 59 8.04 40.14 -13.44
N THR A 60 7.26 41.23 -13.53
CA THR A 60 5.83 41.39 -13.91
C THR A 60 4.71 41.16 -12.88
N LYS A 61 4.89 40.43 -11.77
CA LYS A 61 3.89 40.37 -10.68
C LYS A 61 4.49 40.72 -9.31
N LYS A 62 4.30 41.96 -8.88
CA LYS A 62 4.61 42.41 -7.52
C LYS A 62 3.68 41.72 -6.51
N GLY A 63 4.25 41.05 -5.51
CA GLY A 63 3.54 40.65 -4.29
C GLY A 63 3.16 39.17 -4.17
N GLU A 64 3.60 38.29 -5.07
CA GLU A 64 3.52 36.84 -4.84
C GLU A 64 4.60 36.42 -3.82
N LYS A 65 4.36 35.36 -3.05
CA LYS A 65 5.27 34.86 -2.01
C LYS A 65 5.17 33.35 -1.94
N ILE A 66 6.28 32.67 -1.66
CA ILE A 66 6.27 31.25 -1.30
C ILE A 66 6.18 31.13 0.22
N ASP A 67 5.45 30.15 0.73
CA ASP A 67 5.20 30.02 2.17
C ASP A 67 6.48 29.85 2.98
N TYR A 68 7.38 28.95 2.56
CA TYR A 68 8.68 28.77 3.19
C TYR A 68 9.79 28.51 2.18
N ALA A 69 10.97 29.00 2.51
CA ALA A 69 12.21 28.73 1.79
C ALA A 69 13.25 28.21 2.78
N ILE A 70 13.91 27.10 2.45
CA ILE A 70 14.98 26.51 3.26
C ILE A 70 16.32 26.90 2.67
N VAL A 71 17.16 27.49 3.50
CA VAL A 71 18.52 27.93 3.20
C VAL A 71 19.50 27.05 3.95
N LYS A 72 20.47 26.47 3.22
CA LYS A 72 21.60 25.73 3.78
C LYS A 72 22.88 26.24 3.14
N ASP A 73 23.91 26.45 3.95
CA ASP A 73 25.21 26.96 3.51
C ASP A 73 25.13 28.30 2.73
N ARG A 74 24.15 29.15 3.13
CA ARG A 74 23.81 30.45 2.52
C ARG A 74 23.22 30.35 1.11
N GLU A 75 22.87 29.15 0.66
CA GLU A 75 22.20 28.92 -0.61
C GLU A 75 20.77 28.44 -0.39
N LEU A 76 19.87 28.89 -1.26
CA LEU A 76 18.48 28.45 -1.26
C LEU A 76 18.39 27.03 -1.80
N GLN A 77 17.98 26.07 -0.97
CA GLN A 77 17.94 24.66 -1.33
C GLN A 77 16.53 24.19 -1.69
N MET A 78 15.53 24.59 -0.89
CA MET A 78 14.16 24.10 -1.03
C MET A 78 13.13 25.22 -0.98
N LEU A 79 12.08 25.09 -1.79
CA LEU A 79 10.87 25.92 -1.75
C LEU A 79 9.69 25.09 -1.29
N ILE A 80 8.86 25.63 -0.40
CA ILE A 80 7.70 24.92 0.16
C ILE A 80 6.45 25.78 0.00
N GLU A 81 5.46 25.23 -0.69
CA GLU A 81 4.13 25.79 -0.86
C GLU A 81 3.11 24.91 -0.12
N ALA A 82 2.30 25.52 0.72
CA ALA A 82 1.27 24.87 1.49
C ALA A 82 -0.12 25.12 0.89
N LYS A 83 -1.05 24.22 1.24
CA LYS A 83 -2.49 24.34 1.00
C LYS A 83 -3.21 23.96 2.28
N THR A 84 -4.48 24.32 2.38
CA THR A 84 -5.32 23.88 3.49
C THR A 84 -5.41 22.36 3.57
N VAL A 85 -5.28 21.80 4.77
CA VAL A 85 -5.43 20.35 5.02
C VAL A 85 -6.75 19.82 4.45
N GLY A 86 -6.70 18.63 3.84
CA GLY A 86 -7.83 18.02 3.13
C GLY A 86 -8.09 18.54 1.71
N SER A 87 -7.44 19.65 1.31
CA SER A 87 -7.51 20.11 -0.08
C SER A 87 -6.61 19.25 -0.98
N PRO A 88 -7.03 18.91 -2.21
CA PRO A 88 -6.19 18.15 -3.13
C PRO A 88 -4.96 18.97 -3.56
N LEU A 89 -3.82 18.30 -3.69
CA LEU A 89 -2.58 18.91 -4.18
C LEU A 89 -2.59 18.95 -5.71
N ASN A 90 -3.06 20.06 -6.27
CA ASN A 90 -3.12 20.27 -7.71
C ASN A 90 -2.03 21.24 -8.18
N LEU A 91 -1.15 20.78 -9.08
CA LEU A 91 -0.09 21.58 -9.66
C LEU A 91 -0.59 22.79 -10.45
N ASN A 92 -1.78 22.72 -11.04
CA ASN A 92 -2.40 23.85 -11.71
C ASN A 92 -2.66 25.02 -10.75
N HIS A 93 -2.77 24.73 -9.45
CA HIS A 93 -2.95 25.72 -8.39
C HIS A 93 -1.62 26.06 -7.67
N ALA A 94 -0.51 25.44 -8.08
CA ALA A 94 0.84 25.69 -7.55
C ALA A 94 1.67 26.59 -8.48
N SER A 95 1.02 27.47 -9.25
CA SER A 95 1.70 28.32 -10.24
C SER A 95 2.79 29.21 -9.65
N GLN A 96 2.67 29.56 -8.36
CA GLN A 96 3.68 30.32 -7.62
C GLN A 96 4.97 29.51 -7.46
N LEU A 97 4.85 28.26 -7.01
CA LEU A 97 5.98 27.34 -6.84
C LEU A 97 6.77 27.15 -8.15
N PHE A 98 6.10 26.97 -9.29
CA PHE A 98 6.76 26.89 -10.60
C PHE A 98 7.55 28.16 -10.96
N ARG A 99 6.96 29.35 -10.75
CA ARG A 99 7.63 30.63 -11.08
C ARG A 99 8.87 30.87 -10.23
N TYR A 100 8.77 30.58 -8.93
CA TYR A 100 9.88 30.77 -8.00
C TYR A 100 10.98 29.74 -8.22
N PHE A 101 10.61 28.49 -8.48
CA PHE A 101 11.58 27.46 -8.82
C PHE A 101 12.40 27.85 -10.06
N ALA A 102 11.77 28.43 -11.08
CA ALA A 102 12.45 28.84 -12.31
C ALA A 102 13.33 30.09 -12.19
N THR A 103 13.19 30.86 -11.10
CA THR A 103 13.85 32.17 -10.92
C THR A 103 14.81 32.19 -9.74
N THR A 104 14.98 31.06 -9.08
CA THR A 104 15.87 30.89 -7.93
C THR A 104 16.81 29.71 -8.17
N ASN A 105 17.82 29.57 -7.31
CA ASN A 105 18.75 28.44 -7.37
C ASN A 105 18.23 27.19 -6.64
N ALA A 106 16.97 27.21 -6.17
CA ALA A 106 16.38 26.06 -5.50
C ALA A 106 16.27 24.89 -6.48
N ARG A 107 16.72 23.72 -6.04
CA ARG A 107 16.68 22.48 -6.83
C ARG A 107 15.60 21.51 -6.35
N ILE A 108 14.96 21.82 -5.23
CA ILE A 108 13.89 21.03 -4.62
C ILE A 108 12.68 21.92 -4.34
N ALA A 109 11.50 21.41 -4.67
CA ALA A 109 10.23 22.04 -4.35
C ALA A 109 9.33 21.05 -3.60
N ILE A 110 8.54 21.56 -2.66
CA ILE A 110 7.61 20.78 -1.85
C ILE A 110 6.23 21.43 -1.96
N LEU A 111 5.24 20.67 -2.42
CA LEU A 111 3.83 21.07 -2.36
C LEU A 111 3.14 20.19 -1.31
N THR A 112 2.48 20.81 -0.33
CA THR A 112 1.90 20.06 0.79
C THR A 112 0.56 20.61 1.28
N ASN A 113 -0.26 19.76 1.89
CA ASN A 113 -1.44 20.16 2.66
C ASN A 113 -1.31 19.74 4.14
N GLY A 114 -0.08 19.48 4.60
CA GLY A 114 0.20 19.03 5.97
C GLY A 114 -0.05 17.54 6.23
N GLN A 115 -0.86 16.85 5.41
CA GLN A 115 -0.95 15.38 5.42
C GLN A 115 -0.11 14.78 4.29
N HIS A 116 -0.28 15.29 3.09
CA HIS A 116 0.42 14.83 1.90
C HIS A 116 1.58 15.78 1.61
N PHE A 117 2.73 15.22 1.24
CA PHE A 117 3.92 15.97 0.84
C PHE A 117 4.41 15.47 -0.50
N HIS A 118 4.38 16.32 -1.52
CA HIS A 118 4.87 16.01 -2.87
C HIS A 118 6.16 16.77 -3.11
N PHE A 119 7.24 16.04 -3.38
CA PHE A 119 8.57 16.59 -3.60
C PHE A 119 8.91 16.56 -5.09
N PHE A 120 9.41 17.68 -5.58
CA PHE A 120 9.74 17.92 -6.97
C PHE A 120 11.19 18.36 -7.09
N THR A 121 11.76 18.11 -8.26
CA THR A 121 13.08 18.56 -8.67
C THR A 121 13.01 18.93 -10.15
N ASP A 122 14.14 19.14 -10.81
CA ASP A 122 14.28 19.62 -12.18
C ASP A 122 15.15 18.68 -13.03
N LEU A 123 14.87 17.39 -12.93
CA LEU A 123 15.58 16.35 -13.66
C LEU A 123 15.32 16.42 -15.17
N ASP A 124 14.11 16.84 -15.58
CA ASP A 124 13.79 16.92 -17.01
C ASP A 124 14.51 18.08 -17.69
N ARG A 125 14.58 19.24 -17.03
CA ARG A 125 15.21 20.47 -17.55
C ARG A 125 15.76 21.31 -16.39
N PRO A 126 17.02 21.75 -16.46
CA PRO A 126 17.60 22.60 -15.42
C PRO A 126 16.75 23.84 -15.14
N ASN A 127 16.56 24.16 -13.86
CA ASN A 127 15.78 25.31 -13.37
C ASN A 127 14.33 25.28 -13.85
N ARG A 128 13.76 24.11 -14.13
CA ARG A 128 12.34 23.95 -14.41
C ARG A 128 11.83 22.75 -13.62
N MET A 129 10.97 23.04 -12.65
CA MET A 129 10.32 22.01 -11.84
C MET A 129 9.59 20.98 -12.73
N ASP A 130 9.87 19.71 -12.49
CA ASP A 130 9.21 18.58 -13.12
C ASP A 130 7.70 18.58 -12.81
N GLU A 131 6.89 18.09 -13.75
CA GLU A 131 5.44 18.00 -13.58
C GLU A 131 5.02 16.86 -12.63
N LYS A 132 5.90 15.90 -12.37
CA LYS A 132 5.60 14.74 -11.52
C LYS A 132 6.53 14.76 -10.31
N PRO A 133 6.00 14.55 -9.10
CA PRO A 133 6.84 14.45 -7.93
C PRO A 133 7.68 13.17 -7.99
N PHE A 134 8.93 13.24 -7.54
CA PHE A 134 9.81 12.08 -7.41
C PHE A 134 9.55 11.32 -6.12
N LEU A 135 9.08 12.02 -5.07
CA LEU A 135 8.73 11.45 -3.77
C LEU A 135 7.36 11.98 -3.34
N GLN A 136 6.51 11.08 -2.84
CA GLN A 136 5.18 11.39 -2.32
C GLN A 136 5.02 10.70 -0.97
N LEU A 137 4.66 11.48 0.06
CA LEU A 137 4.38 10.96 1.39
C LEU A 137 2.93 11.22 1.74
N ASP A 138 2.23 10.20 2.25
CA ASP A 138 1.02 10.37 3.05
C ASP A 138 1.37 10.05 4.50
N LEU A 139 1.28 11.05 5.39
CA LEU A 139 1.58 10.83 6.80
C LEU A 139 0.60 9.86 7.48
N LEU A 140 -0.60 9.66 6.94
CA LEU A 140 -1.56 8.71 7.50
C LEU A 140 -1.39 7.27 6.98
N ASP A 141 -0.70 7.12 5.86
CA ASP A 141 -0.40 5.84 5.19
C ASP A 141 1.05 5.86 4.68
N LEU A 142 1.99 5.89 5.64
CA LEU A 142 3.41 6.05 5.33
C LEU A 142 4.01 4.74 4.84
N ASP A 143 4.52 4.75 3.60
CA ASP A 143 5.39 3.69 3.10
C ASP A 143 6.78 3.81 3.75
N GLU A 144 7.11 2.87 4.64
CA GLU A 144 8.39 2.85 5.37
C GLU A 144 9.60 2.79 4.44
N THR A 145 9.45 2.27 3.22
CA THR A 145 10.53 2.21 2.24
C THR A 145 10.97 3.59 1.75
N LEU A 146 10.15 4.62 1.97
CA LEU A 146 10.44 6.01 1.60
C LEU A 146 11.16 6.78 2.72
N ILE A 147 11.22 6.25 3.94
CA ILE A 147 11.85 6.94 5.09
C ILE A 147 13.33 7.29 4.81
N PRO A 148 14.16 6.41 4.22
CA PRO A 148 15.54 6.76 3.87
C PRO A 148 15.63 7.95 2.91
N GLU A 149 14.64 8.13 2.04
CA GLU A 149 14.59 9.23 1.08
C GLU A 149 14.23 10.56 1.76
N VAL A 150 13.33 10.51 2.75
CA VAL A 150 13.07 11.68 3.62
C VAL A 150 14.30 12.03 4.46
N GLN A 151 15.05 11.02 4.93
CA GLN A 151 16.28 11.25 5.72
C GLN A 151 17.30 12.07 4.94
N LYS A 152 17.46 11.84 3.63
CA LYS A 152 18.35 12.63 2.76
C LYS A 152 17.97 14.11 2.67
N LEU A 153 16.73 14.47 3.00
CA LEU A 153 16.25 15.86 3.01
C LEU A 153 16.49 16.57 4.35
N THR A 154 16.92 15.84 5.38
CA THR A 154 17.18 16.41 6.71
C THR A 154 18.44 17.27 6.72
N LYS A 155 18.46 18.33 7.52
CA LYS A 155 19.59 19.26 7.65
C LYS A 155 20.95 18.57 7.74
N ASP A 156 21.05 17.57 8.61
CA ASP A 156 22.30 16.87 8.93
C ASP A 156 22.78 15.93 7.81
N ALA A 157 21.86 15.39 7.00
CA ALA A 157 22.17 14.45 5.92
C ALA A 157 22.02 15.06 4.51
N PHE A 158 21.61 16.33 4.42
CA PHE A 158 21.30 16.96 3.14
C PHE A 158 22.54 17.11 2.27
N ASP A 159 22.50 16.43 1.14
CA ASP A 159 23.43 16.54 0.03
C ASP A 159 22.63 16.59 -1.26
N LEU A 160 22.78 17.69 -2.01
CA LEU A 160 21.95 17.97 -3.17
C LEU A 160 22.14 16.91 -4.27
N ASP A 161 23.39 16.52 -4.54
CA ASP A 161 23.72 15.56 -5.59
C ASP A 161 23.13 14.17 -5.28
N SER A 162 23.26 13.72 -4.02
CA SER A 162 22.62 12.50 -3.51
C SER A 162 21.09 12.53 -3.65
N VAL A 163 20.45 13.66 -3.28
CA VAL A 163 18.98 13.81 -3.40
C VAL A 163 18.53 13.78 -4.87
N VAL A 164 19.23 14.48 -5.76
CA VAL A 164 18.91 14.50 -7.19
C VAL A 164 19.10 13.13 -7.82
N SER A 165 20.18 12.42 -7.48
CA SER A 165 20.41 11.04 -7.95
C SER A 165 19.31 10.09 -7.46
N ALA A 166 18.90 10.20 -6.20
CA ALA A 166 17.82 9.40 -5.65
C ALA A 166 16.45 9.73 -6.29
N ALA A 167 16.21 11.02 -6.57
CA ALA A 167 15.02 11.47 -7.27
C ALA A 167 14.94 10.87 -8.68
N GLU A 168 16.05 10.77 -9.40
CA GLU A 168 16.13 10.14 -10.71
C GLU A 168 15.74 8.66 -10.64
N GLU A 169 16.32 7.92 -9.70
CA GLU A 169 16.01 6.52 -9.47
C GLU A 169 14.52 6.32 -9.12
N LEU A 170 13.99 7.08 -8.17
CA LEU A 170 12.58 7.00 -7.75
C LEU A 170 11.62 7.32 -8.89
N LYS A 171 11.94 8.32 -9.72
CA LYS A 171 11.16 8.70 -10.91
C LYS A 171 11.05 7.51 -11.87
N TYR A 172 12.16 6.86 -12.18
CA TYR A 172 12.17 5.72 -13.10
C TYR A 172 11.55 4.47 -12.48
N ILE A 173 11.83 4.14 -11.22
CA ILE A 173 11.17 3.02 -10.52
C ILE A 173 9.65 3.22 -10.52
N GLY A 174 9.17 4.42 -10.19
CA GLY A 174 7.74 4.72 -10.21
C GLY A 174 7.13 4.60 -11.62
N ALA A 175 7.83 5.06 -12.66
CA ALA A 175 7.39 4.90 -14.05
C ALA A 175 7.34 3.43 -14.48
N LEU A 176 8.35 2.64 -14.13
CA LEU A 176 8.43 1.21 -14.40
C LEU A 176 7.32 0.44 -13.66
N LYS A 177 7.07 0.72 -12.37
CA LYS A 177 5.97 0.13 -11.61
C LYS A 177 4.61 0.36 -12.28
N ARG A 178 4.35 1.58 -12.77
CA ARG A 178 3.11 1.90 -13.52
C ARG A 178 3.04 1.15 -14.84
N ALA A 179 4.13 1.11 -15.61
CA ALA A 179 4.17 0.36 -16.86
C ALA A 179 3.90 -1.13 -16.64
N LEU A 180 4.54 -1.74 -15.63
CA LEU A 180 4.29 -3.12 -15.24
C LEU A 180 2.84 -3.34 -14.81
N ALA A 181 2.27 -2.47 -13.99
CA ALA A 181 0.88 -2.58 -13.55
C ALA A 181 -0.12 -2.59 -14.73
N VAL A 182 0.16 -1.82 -15.79
CA VAL A 182 -0.60 -1.89 -17.05
C VAL A 182 -0.45 -3.26 -17.69
N GLN A 183 0.78 -3.78 -17.83
CA GLN A 183 1.00 -5.12 -18.39
C GLN A 183 0.32 -6.25 -17.60
N PHE A 184 0.27 -6.16 -16.27
CA PHE A 184 -0.44 -7.14 -15.43
C PHE A 184 -1.96 -7.11 -15.62
N ARG A 185 -2.52 -5.94 -15.92
CA ARG A 185 -3.96 -5.78 -16.18
C ARG A 185 -4.32 -6.20 -17.59
N GLU A 186 -3.55 -5.72 -18.55
CA GLU A 186 -3.76 -5.91 -19.97
C GLU A 186 -2.39 -5.99 -20.67
N PRO A 187 -1.83 -7.20 -20.82
CA PRO A 187 -0.52 -7.38 -21.44
C PRO A 187 -0.61 -7.06 -22.94
N ASP A 188 0.33 -6.26 -23.43
CA ASP A 188 0.43 -5.93 -24.84
C ASP A 188 1.14 -7.01 -25.67
N ASP A 189 1.10 -6.85 -26.99
CA ASP A 189 1.63 -7.84 -27.91
C ASP A 189 3.16 -7.99 -27.83
N GLU A 190 3.89 -6.93 -27.50
CA GLU A 190 5.35 -6.98 -27.35
C GLU A 190 5.71 -7.76 -26.07
N TRP A 191 4.99 -7.52 -24.99
CA TRP A 191 5.15 -8.22 -23.72
C TRP A 191 4.80 -9.71 -23.85
N ILE A 192 3.69 -10.04 -24.52
CA ILE A 192 3.29 -11.41 -24.81
C ILE A 192 4.38 -12.12 -25.62
N LYS A 193 4.90 -11.48 -26.68
CA LYS A 193 5.97 -12.02 -27.51
C LYS A 193 7.26 -12.26 -26.70
N ALA A 194 7.65 -11.29 -25.85
CA ALA A 194 8.83 -11.38 -25.02
C ALA A 194 8.79 -12.57 -24.06
N LEU A 195 7.64 -12.83 -23.43
CA LEU A 195 7.46 -13.99 -22.55
C LEU A 195 7.35 -15.30 -23.32
N THR A 196 6.62 -15.30 -24.44
CA THR A 196 6.44 -16.50 -25.29
C THR A 196 7.77 -17.03 -25.79
N ASN A 197 8.66 -16.15 -26.27
CA ASN A 197 9.98 -16.54 -26.78
C ASN A 197 10.92 -17.17 -25.74
N ARG A 198 10.57 -17.12 -24.44
CA ARG A 198 11.35 -17.77 -23.36
C ARG A 198 10.90 -19.19 -23.07
N VAL A 199 9.73 -19.60 -23.57
CA VAL A 199 9.09 -20.88 -23.22
C VAL A 199 8.60 -21.66 -24.44
N TYR A 200 8.63 -21.05 -25.63
CA TYR A 200 8.17 -21.64 -26.88
C TYR A 200 9.24 -21.49 -27.96
N ASP A 201 9.76 -22.61 -28.45
CA ASP A 201 10.84 -22.67 -29.45
C ASP A 201 10.36 -22.45 -30.90
N GLY A 202 9.04 -22.43 -31.12
CA GLY A 202 8.46 -22.28 -32.46
C GLY A 202 8.34 -20.82 -32.92
N ALA A 203 7.98 -20.63 -34.18
CA ALA A 203 7.75 -19.30 -34.73
C ALA A 203 6.54 -18.61 -34.07
N PHE A 204 6.69 -17.33 -33.71
CA PHE A 204 5.63 -16.50 -33.15
C PHE A 204 4.62 -16.07 -34.23
N THR A 205 3.72 -16.99 -34.59
CA THR A 205 2.63 -16.77 -35.55
C THR A 205 1.41 -16.10 -34.90
N GLN A 206 0.44 -15.62 -35.69
CA GLN A 206 -0.82 -15.07 -35.14
C GLN A 206 -1.57 -16.07 -34.25
N LYS A 207 -1.63 -17.34 -34.65
CA LYS A 207 -2.26 -18.40 -33.86
C LYS A 207 -1.57 -18.60 -32.50
N VAL A 208 -0.23 -18.59 -32.50
CA VAL A 208 0.57 -18.69 -31.26
C VAL A 208 0.34 -17.45 -30.40
N LYS A 209 0.32 -16.26 -30.99
CA LYS A 209 0.05 -15.00 -30.28
C LYS A 209 -1.32 -15.02 -29.59
N GLU A 210 -2.38 -15.43 -30.27
CA GLU A 210 -3.74 -15.51 -29.71
C GLU A 210 -3.81 -16.49 -28.53
N GLN A 211 -3.18 -17.67 -28.68
CA GLN A 211 -3.07 -18.66 -27.61
C GLN A 211 -2.31 -18.10 -26.40
N PHE A 212 -1.13 -17.52 -26.63
CA PHE A 212 -0.27 -17.01 -25.57
C PHE A 212 -0.81 -15.74 -24.93
N ARG A 213 -1.66 -14.95 -25.60
CA ARG A 213 -2.36 -13.82 -24.97
C ARG A 213 -3.17 -14.27 -23.75
N VAL A 214 -3.90 -15.38 -23.89
CA VAL A 214 -4.70 -15.95 -22.79
C VAL A 214 -3.80 -16.57 -21.73
N LEU A 215 -2.79 -17.34 -22.14
CA LEU A 215 -1.89 -18.04 -21.22
C LEU A 215 -1.04 -17.07 -20.39
N VAL A 216 -0.47 -16.03 -21.00
CA VAL A 216 0.33 -14.99 -20.34
C VAL A 216 -0.51 -14.26 -19.30
N ALA A 217 -1.71 -13.80 -19.68
CA ALA A 217 -2.59 -13.10 -18.75
C ALA A 217 -2.99 -13.99 -17.56
N LYS A 218 -3.26 -15.28 -17.79
CA LYS A 218 -3.56 -16.24 -16.72
C LYS A 218 -2.36 -16.47 -15.81
N ALA A 219 -1.18 -16.75 -16.38
CA ALA A 219 0.05 -17.02 -15.64
C ALA A 219 0.48 -15.81 -14.79
N MET A 220 0.38 -14.58 -15.32
CA MET A 220 0.72 -13.36 -14.57
C MET A 220 -0.18 -13.14 -13.36
N LYS A 221 -1.49 -13.41 -13.48
CA LYS A 221 -2.44 -13.32 -12.36
C LYS A 221 -2.15 -14.38 -11.28
N GLN A 222 -1.92 -15.63 -11.71
CA GLN A 222 -1.59 -16.72 -10.80
C GLN A 222 -0.28 -16.44 -10.06
N PHE A 223 0.77 -16.05 -10.78
CA PHE A 223 2.06 -15.69 -10.18
C PHE A 223 1.93 -14.59 -9.12
N LEU A 224 1.14 -13.54 -9.39
CA LEU A 224 0.93 -12.47 -8.40
C LEU A 224 0.20 -12.98 -7.15
N ALA A 225 -0.83 -13.81 -7.33
CA ALA A 225 -1.54 -14.44 -6.21
C ALA A 225 -0.61 -15.33 -5.39
N ASP A 226 0.24 -16.12 -6.05
CA ASP A 226 1.24 -16.98 -5.41
C ASP A 226 2.24 -16.15 -4.60
N GLN A 227 2.77 -15.05 -5.15
CA GLN A 227 3.71 -14.17 -4.43
C GLN A 227 3.08 -13.51 -3.20
N VAL A 228 1.81 -13.11 -3.28
CA VAL A 228 1.07 -12.55 -2.14
C VAL A 228 0.88 -13.64 -1.08
N ASN A 229 0.50 -14.85 -1.50
CA ASN A 229 0.32 -16.00 -0.62
C ASN A 229 1.63 -16.41 0.06
N ASP A 230 2.75 -16.42 -0.66
CA ASP A 230 4.07 -16.74 -0.13
C ASP A 230 4.54 -15.70 0.88
N ARG A 231 4.33 -14.41 0.60
CA ARG A 231 4.65 -13.32 1.54
C ARG A 231 3.76 -13.38 2.78
N LEU A 232 2.47 -13.71 2.62
CA LEU A 232 1.55 -13.95 3.74
C LEU A 232 2.02 -15.14 4.58
N LYS A 233 2.35 -16.28 3.97
CA LYS A 233 2.89 -17.46 4.67
C LYS A 233 4.19 -17.14 5.42
N ALA A 234 5.11 -16.40 4.81
CA ALA A 234 6.36 -15.97 5.44
C ALA A 234 6.13 -15.02 6.62
N ALA A 235 5.20 -14.07 6.50
CA ALA A 235 4.81 -13.18 7.59
C ALA A 235 4.01 -13.88 8.70
N LEU A 236 3.30 -14.96 8.36
CA LEU A 236 2.50 -15.78 9.27
C LEU A 236 3.30 -16.93 9.93
N GLY A 237 4.54 -17.21 9.49
CA GLY A 237 5.24 -18.46 9.76
C GLY A 237 6.73 -18.33 10.09
N GLY A 238 7.03 -17.87 11.31
CA GLY A 238 8.22 -18.28 12.09
C GLY A 238 7.98 -19.57 12.88
N GLN A 239 7.05 -20.42 12.43
CA GLN A 239 6.80 -21.76 12.94
C GLN A 239 7.04 -22.71 11.79
N ALA A 240 8.13 -23.47 11.85
CA ALA A 240 8.40 -24.56 10.95
C ALA A 240 7.25 -25.58 11.08
N TYR A 241 6.46 -25.73 10.02
CA TYR A 241 5.66 -26.92 9.85
C TYR A 241 6.62 -28.08 9.47
N PRO A 242 6.46 -29.27 10.06
CA PRO A 242 7.29 -30.40 9.69
C PRO A 242 7.01 -30.76 8.24
N ASP A 243 8.10 -30.85 7.48
CA ASP A 243 8.20 -31.35 6.13
C ASP A 243 7.46 -32.69 5.98
N MET A 244 6.32 -32.67 5.29
CA MET A 244 5.69 -33.88 4.77
C MET A 244 6.07 -33.95 3.29
N GLY A 245 7.07 -34.80 3.04
CA GLY A 245 7.80 -34.86 1.78
C GLY A 245 6.92 -35.02 0.56
N THR A 246 7.15 -34.15 -0.42
CA THR A 246 6.64 -34.29 -1.77
C THR A 246 7.73 -34.93 -2.63
N SER A 247 7.48 -36.18 -3.05
CA SER A 247 8.19 -36.74 -4.21
C SER A 247 7.68 -36.03 -5.47
N PRO A 248 8.52 -35.84 -6.51
CA PRO A 248 8.13 -35.08 -7.69
C PRO A 248 7.17 -35.92 -8.55
N LEU A 249 5.91 -35.51 -8.68
CA LEU A 249 4.94 -36.10 -9.61
C LEU A 249 4.88 -35.27 -10.90
N THR A 250 5.05 -35.93 -12.03
CA THR A 250 5.01 -35.34 -13.38
C THR A 250 3.58 -35.14 -13.86
N GLY A 251 3.33 -34.06 -14.62
CA GLY A 251 2.02 -33.54 -15.02
C GLY A 251 1.12 -34.40 -15.92
N ALA A 252 1.28 -35.73 -15.93
CA ALA A 252 0.38 -36.67 -16.60
C ALA A 252 -0.71 -37.23 -15.67
N GLU A 253 -0.46 -37.31 -14.36
CA GLU A 253 -1.40 -37.92 -13.39
C GLU A 253 -2.51 -36.94 -12.94
N ALA A 254 -2.25 -35.62 -12.98
CA ALA A 254 -3.23 -34.59 -12.62
C ALA A 254 -4.45 -34.52 -13.56
N ALA A 255 -4.39 -35.13 -14.75
CA ALA A 255 -5.51 -35.15 -15.69
C ALA A 255 -6.53 -36.27 -15.39
N GLU A 256 -6.08 -37.42 -14.88
CA GLU A 256 -6.97 -38.57 -14.60
C GLU A 256 -7.73 -38.42 -13.26
N GLU A 257 -7.16 -37.69 -12.29
CA GLU A 257 -7.77 -37.49 -10.97
C GLU A 257 -9.05 -36.63 -11.04
N SER A 258 -9.09 -35.69 -12.01
CA SER A 258 -10.22 -34.77 -12.21
C SER A 258 -11.55 -35.44 -12.61
N VAL A 259 -11.53 -36.67 -13.12
CA VAL A 259 -12.74 -37.42 -13.54
C VAL A 259 -13.23 -38.38 -12.45
N ALA A 260 -12.35 -38.80 -11.53
CA ALA A 260 -12.68 -39.74 -10.46
C ALA A 260 -13.33 -39.07 -9.23
N GLU A 261 -13.02 -37.79 -8.97
CA GLU A 261 -13.51 -37.05 -7.80
C GLU A 261 -15.04 -36.81 -7.78
N ALA A 262 -15.74 -36.99 -8.91
CA ALA A 262 -17.19 -36.79 -8.98
C ALA A 262 -18.03 -37.92 -8.35
N LYS A 263 -17.43 -39.02 -7.87
CA LYS A 263 -18.19 -40.22 -7.41
C LYS A 263 -17.98 -40.68 -5.96
N HIS A 264 -17.13 -40.05 -5.16
CA HIS A 264 -16.92 -40.45 -3.76
C HIS A 264 -16.99 -39.24 -2.82
N ALA A 265 -18.22 -38.83 -2.49
CA ALA A 265 -18.49 -37.71 -1.57
C ALA A 265 -18.70 -38.14 -0.10
N ASP A 266 -18.66 -39.44 0.24
CA ASP A 266 -19.19 -39.91 1.54
C ASP A 266 -18.18 -40.57 2.50
N GLU A 267 -16.87 -40.52 2.20
CA GLU A 267 -15.85 -41.09 3.10
C GLU A 267 -14.58 -40.22 3.20
N ARG A 268 -14.72 -38.93 3.55
CA ARG A 268 -13.54 -38.10 3.87
C ARG A 268 -13.47 -37.80 5.37
N GLY A 269 -12.27 -38.02 5.92
CA GLY A 269 -11.90 -37.65 7.29
C GLY A 269 -11.93 -36.13 7.49
N ILE A 270 -11.39 -35.66 8.62
CA ILE A 270 -11.19 -34.23 8.85
C ILE A 270 -10.04 -33.79 7.95
N GLU A 271 -10.35 -33.30 6.75
CA GLU A 271 -9.41 -32.74 5.79
C GLU A 271 -9.64 -31.24 5.71
N THR A 272 -8.76 -30.47 6.35
CA THR A 272 -8.77 -29.01 6.26
C THR A 272 -8.42 -28.60 4.82
N THR A 273 -9.42 -28.11 4.09
CA THR A 273 -9.26 -27.72 2.69
C THR A 273 -8.58 -26.35 2.56
N LEU A 274 -7.94 -26.10 1.42
CA LEU A 274 -7.33 -24.80 1.13
C LEU A 274 -8.35 -23.65 1.21
N GLU A 275 -9.57 -23.89 0.71
CA GLU A 275 -10.65 -22.90 0.76
C GLU A 275 -11.07 -22.56 2.21
N GLU A 276 -11.10 -23.54 3.11
CA GLU A 276 -11.40 -23.28 4.53
C GLU A 276 -10.27 -22.49 5.20
N VAL A 277 -9.01 -22.76 4.85
CA VAL A 277 -7.87 -21.98 5.33
C VAL A 277 -7.97 -20.54 4.83
N GLU A 278 -8.29 -20.32 3.56
CA GLU A 278 -8.48 -18.98 2.98
C GLU A 278 -9.65 -18.24 3.64
N GLY A 279 -10.80 -18.90 3.80
CA GLY A 279 -11.95 -18.34 4.51
C GLY A 279 -11.62 -17.98 5.96
N TYR A 280 -10.86 -18.82 6.66
CA TYR A 280 -10.37 -18.54 8.01
C TYR A 280 -9.46 -17.31 8.04
N GLN A 281 -8.54 -17.17 7.08
CA GLN A 281 -7.68 -15.98 7.02
C GLN A 281 -8.48 -14.69 6.79
N ILE A 282 -9.54 -14.73 5.99
CA ILE A 282 -10.42 -13.58 5.78
C ILE A 282 -11.14 -13.21 7.09
N VAL A 283 -11.79 -14.18 7.75
CA VAL A 283 -12.45 -13.94 9.05
C VAL A 283 -11.46 -13.44 10.09
N ARG A 284 -10.26 -14.02 10.13
CA ARG A 284 -9.18 -13.60 11.02
C ARG A 284 -8.73 -12.18 10.74
N ALA A 285 -8.50 -11.81 9.48
CA ALA A 285 -8.12 -10.45 9.10
C ALA A 285 -9.15 -9.40 9.52
N ILE A 286 -10.44 -9.71 9.37
CA ILE A 286 -11.54 -8.86 9.83
C ILE A 286 -11.49 -8.71 11.36
N ALA A 287 -11.41 -9.82 12.09
CA ALA A 287 -11.41 -9.84 13.55
C ALA A 287 -10.14 -9.21 14.18
N CYS A 288 -9.02 -9.14 13.44
CA CYS A 288 -7.78 -8.51 13.90
C CYS A 288 -7.89 -7.00 14.15
N SER A 289 -8.95 -6.36 13.63
CA SER A 289 -9.25 -4.96 13.95
C SER A 289 -9.70 -4.76 15.40
N GLU A 290 -10.19 -5.80 16.06
CA GLU A 290 -10.71 -5.75 17.44
C GLU A 290 -9.78 -6.43 18.45
N VAL A 291 -9.06 -7.48 18.05
CA VAL A 291 -8.23 -8.30 18.95
C VAL A 291 -6.92 -8.75 18.29
N SER A 292 -5.94 -9.12 19.13
CA SER A 292 -4.70 -9.72 18.63
C SER A 292 -4.97 -10.95 17.74
N PRO A 293 -4.29 -11.07 16.58
CA PRO A 293 -4.42 -12.23 15.68
C PRO A 293 -4.14 -13.59 16.33
N THR A 294 -3.36 -13.61 17.42
CA THR A 294 -3.02 -14.82 18.20
C THR A 294 -4.20 -15.37 18.99
N ARG A 295 -5.23 -14.56 19.23
CA ARG A 295 -6.44 -14.96 19.95
C ARG A 295 -7.48 -15.60 19.03
N ILE A 296 -7.29 -15.55 17.70
CA ILE A 296 -8.25 -16.06 16.72
C ILE A 296 -7.75 -17.40 16.19
N VAL A 297 -8.42 -18.49 16.58
CA VAL A 297 -7.99 -19.87 16.31
C VAL A 297 -9.06 -20.58 15.49
N HIS A 298 -8.65 -21.41 14.52
CA HIS A 298 -9.59 -22.29 13.83
C HIS A 298 -9.61 -23.68 14.45
N ARG A 299 -10.77 -24.34 14.42
CA ARG A 299 -10.93 -25.75 14.73
C ARG A 299 -11.75 -26.40 13.64
N ASP A 300 -11.15 -27.39 13.00
CA ASP A 300 -11.82 -28.13 11.95
C ASP A 300 -12.75 -29.20 12.53
N THR A 301 -13.91 -29.37 11.91
CA THR A 301 -14.90 -30.39 12.26
C THR A 301 -15.46 -31.00 10.99
N LYS A 302 -16.05 -32.20 11.09
CA LYS A 302 -16.61 -32.91 9.92
C LYS A 302 -17.63 -32.10 9.10
N SER A 303 -18.32 -31.13 9.71
CA SER A 303 -19.39 -30.38 9.07
C SER A 303 -19.08 -28.92 8.79
N TYR A 304 -18.01 -28.37 9.38
CA TYR A 304 -17.58 -26.98 9.18
C TYR A 304 -16.20 -26.74 9.81
N MET A 305 -15.49 -25.71 9.33
CA MET A 305 -14.38 -25.12 10.06
C MET A 305 -14.88 -24.01 11.00
N GLY A 306 -14.65 -24.17 12.30
CA GLY A 306 -15.02 -23.18 13.32
C GLY A 306 -13.91 -22.17 13.54
N VAL A 307 -14.25 -20.88 13.56
CA VAL A 307 -13.33 -19.79 13.93
C VAL A 307 -13.72 -19.28 15.32
N LEU A 308 -12.78 -19.34 16.27
CA LEU A 308 -13.02 -19.14 17.70
C LEU A 308 -12.11 -18.04 18.26
N LEU A 309 -12.62 -17.31 19.26
CA LEU A 309 -11.80 -16.43 20.08
C LEU A 309 -11.25 -17.21 21.30
N ASP A 310 -9.98 -16.99 21.62
CA ASP A 310 -9.25 -17.59 22.75
C ASP A 310 -9.25 -19.12 22.77
N ASP A 311 -9.34 -19.76 21.60
CA ASP A 311 -9.51 -21.22 21.46
C ASP A 311 -10.66 -21.79 22.31
N ASN A 312 -11.73 -21.00 22.48
CA ASN A 312 -12.85 -21.33 23.36
C ASN A 312 -14.14 -21.57 22.58
N ASN A 313 -14.68 -22.79 22.66
CA ASN A 313 -15.95 -23.18 22.02
C ASN A 313 -17.16 -22.35 22.46
N ARG A 314 -17.08 -21.59 23.57
CA ARG A 314 -18.12 -20.66 24.02
C ARG A 314 -18.00 -19.25 23.43
N LYS A 315 -16.96 -18.99 22.64
CA LYS A 315 -16.70 -17.72 21.94
C LYS A 315 -16.53 -17.93 20.43
N PRO A 316 -17.53 -18.49 19.72
CA PRO A 316 -17.43 -18.69 18.28
C PRO A 316 -17.58 -17.36 17.52
N ILE A 317 -16.63 -17.06 16.64
CA ILE A 317 -16.64 -15.86 15.79
C ILE A 317 -17.43 -16.14 14.51
N ALA A 318 -17.13 -17.25 13.83
CA ALA A 318 -17.81 -17.68 12.62
C ALA A 318 -17.70 -19.20 12.41
N ARG A 319 -18.51 -19.75 11.51
CA ARG A 319 -18.39 -21.12 10.99
C ARG A 319 -18.36 -21.10 9.47
N LEU A 320 -17.40 -21.81 8.88
CA LEU A 320 -17.25 -21.93 7.44
C LEU A 320 -17.81 -23.30 7.01
N HIS A 321 -18.98 -23.31 6.36
CA HIS A 321 -19.61 -24.52 5.86
C HIS A 321 -19.32 -24.66 4.36
N PHE A 322 -18.12 -25.10 4.03
CA PHE A 322 -17.66 -25.23 2.63
C PHE A 322 -17.74 -26.67 2.10
N ASN A 323 -18.19 -27.61 2.95
CA ASN A 323 -18.22 -29.05 2.66
C ASN A 323 -19.34 -29.47 1.68
N THR A 324 -20.15 -28.52 1.21
CA THR A 324 -21.28 -28.75 0.29
C THR A 324 -21.16 -27.87 -0.96
N GLY A 325 -21.82 -28.27 -2.06
CA GLY A 325 -21.77 -27.51 -3.32
C GLY A 325 -22.24 -26.05 -3.23
N GLN A 326 -23.09 -25.72 -2.25
CA GLN A 326 -23.37 -24.35 -1.84
C GLN A 326 -22.59 -24.02 -0.57
N LYS A 327 -21.85 -22.91 -0.57
CA LYS A 327 -21.05 -22.44 0.56
C LYS A 327 -21.89 -21.56 1.48
N TYR A 328 -21.66 -21.68 2.79
CA TYR A 328 -22.30 -20.82 3.78
C TYR A 328 -21.33 -20.28 4.82
N LEU A 329 -21.51 -19.01 5.18
CA LEU A 329 -20.90 -18.36 6.33
C LEU A 329 -21.90 -18.36 7.50
N GLY A 330 -21.56 -19.06 8.59
CA GLY A 330 -22.31 -19.07 9.84
C GLY A 330 -21.87 -17.93 10.76
N LEU A 331 -22.79 -17.03 11.12
CA LEU A 331 -22.57 -15.89 12.01
C LEU A 331 -23.46 -16.00 13.25
N PHE A 332 -23.01 -15.42 14.37
CA PHE A 332 -23.70 -15.56 15.67
C PHE A 332 -24.33 -14.25 16.12
N ASP A 333 -25.55 -14.31 16.64
CA ASP A 333 -26.21 -13.19 17.30
C ASP A 333 -25.80 -13.04 18.78
N GLU A 334 -26.41 -12.08 19.49
CA GLU A 334 -26.16 -11.81 20.91
C GLU A 334 -26.54 -12.98 21.83
N ASN A 335 -27.45 -13.85 21.38
CA ASN A 335 -27.87 -15.06 22.08
C ASN A 335 -27.04 -16.30 21.68
N LYS A 336 -25.99 -16.11 20.84
CA LYS A 336 -25.14 -17.17 20.28
C LYS A 336 -25.90 -18.14 19.37
N VAL A 337 -26.99 -17.69 18.77
CA VAL A 337 -27.72 -18.44 17.74
C VAL A 337 -27.04 -18.21 16.39
N GLU A 338 -26.75 -19.30 15.68
CA GLU A 338 -26.10 -19.27 14.38
C GLU A 338 -27.11 -18.97 13.26
N THR A 339 -26.79 -18.01 12.39
CA THR A 339 -27.46 -17.75 11.12
C THR A 339 -26.52 -18.06 9.97
N ARG A 340 -26.99 -18.83 8.98
CA ARG A 340 -26.20 -19.17 7.79
C ARG A 340 -26.51 -18.21 6.65
N HIS A 341 -25.46 -17.58 6.13
CA HIS A 341 -25.51 -16.71 4.96
C HIS A 341 -24.90 -17.46 3.78
N SER A 342 -25.64 -17.62 2.69
CA SER A 342 -25.12 -18.23 1.47
C SER A 342 -24.08 -17.32 0.85
N ILE A 343 -22.92 -17.87 0.51
CA ILE A 343 -21.88 -17.16 -0.24
C ILE A 343 -21.53 -17.90 -1.53
N THR A 344 -21.21 -17.16 -2.59
CA THR A 344 -20.78 -17.71 -3.88
C THR A 344 -19.26 -17.75 -3.98
N THR A 345 -18.61 -16.68 -3.52
CA THR A 345 -17.16 -16.50 -3.53
C THR A 345 -16.68 -16.03 -2.14
N LEU A 346 -15.40 -16.26 -1.82
CA LEU A 346 -14.87 -16.01 -0.46
C LEU A 346 -14.80 -14.51 -0.10
N ASP A 347 -14.71 -13.63 -1.10
CA ASP A 347 -14.75 -12.17 -0.93
C ASP A 347 -16.09 -11.66 -0.38
N GLU A 348 -17.19 -12.38 -0.59
CA GLU A 348 -18.49 -12.04 0.00
C GLU A 348 -18.46 -12.09 1.56
N ILE A 349 -17.48 -12.75 2.17
CA ILE A 349 -17.26 -12.70 3.63
C ILE A 349 -17.02 -11.25 4.11
N TYR A 350 -16.43 -10.38 3.29
CA TYR A 350 -16.21 -8.97 3.64
C TYR A 350 -17.49 -8.16 3.79
N GLU A 351 -18.59 -8.57 3.13
CA GLU A 351 -19.89 -7.92 3.29
C GLU A 351 -20.45 -8.10 4.72
N HIS A 352 -19.95 -9.11 5.44
CA HIS A 352 -20.32 -9.42 6.82
C HIS A 352 -19.29 -8.92 7.85
N ALA A 353 -18.35 -8.07 7.44
CA ALA A 353 -17.25 -7.65 8.30
C ALA A 353 -17.71 -6.96 9.60
N GLU A 354 -18.73 -6.10 9.53
CA GLU A 354 -19.30 -5.44 10.72
C GLU A 354 -19.90 -6.44 11.71
N HIS A 355 -20.56 -7.49 11.22
CA HIS A 355 -21.14 -8.53 12.08
C HIS A 355 -20.03 -9.30 12.79
N ILE A 356 -19.00 -9.70 12.06
CA ILE A 356 -17.84 -10.41 12.63
C ILE A 356 -17.15 -9.55 13.70
N ARG A 357 -16.92 -8.26 13.43
CA ARG A 357 -16.38 -7.32 14.42
C ARG A 357 -17.26 -7.22 15.66
N LYS A 358 -18.57 -7.04 15.48
CA LYS A 358 -19.54 -6.96 16.59
C LYS A 358 -19.54 -8.24 17.43
N THR A 359 -19.46 -9.42 16.81
CA THR A 359 -19.37 -10.71 17.53
C THR A 359 -18.12 -10.79 18.40
N VAL A 360 -16.96 -10.36 17.87
CA VAL A 360 -15.70 -10.32 18.65
C VAL A 360 -15.82 -9.32 19.81
N HIS A 361 -16.36 -8.13 19.54
CA HIS A 361 -16.56 -7.10 20.55
C HIS A 361 -17.45 -7.58 21.71
N ASN A 362 -18.49 -8.37 21.44
CA ASN A 362 -19.36 -8.95 22.46
C ASN A 362 -18.66 -9.99 23.37
N TYR A 363 -17.45 -10.44 23.04
CA TYR A 363 -16.66 -11.39 23.85
C TYR A 363 -15.49 -10.78 24.60
N LEU A 364 -15.24 -9.49 24.37
CA LEU A 364 -14.32 -8.66 25.15
C LEU A 364 -15.05 -8.13 26.40
#